data_AF-M2SD51-F1
#
_entry.id   AF-M2SD51-F1
#
_cell.length_a   1.000
_cell.length_b   1.000
_cell.length_c   1.000
_cell.angle_alpha   90.00
_cell.angle_beta   90.00
_cell.angle_gamma   90.00
#
_symmetry.space_group_name_H-M   'P 1'
#
loop_
_entity.id
_entity.type
_entity.pdbx_description
1 polymer ?
#
loop_
_entity_poly.entity_id
_entity_poly.type
_entity_poly.pdbx_seq_one_letter_code
_entity_poly.pdbx_strand_id
1 'polypeptide(L)'
;MDSTYTYQDVVDNAIAAFNPVNDSSDGPTCVICGREYGSAGPSFEYDNIDLLSQLPGRIRRRYIEDTVEAIQTPCNHTFCLRCISFWCQDKAICTCPLCRHPIILRRDPTDLMRSDQDLFWDENDALCLPPSCITALGWETRSIFMLQTRHLVTTMKPMPFRWIKEVMLHDLPVIMVSVARRFYYHALRPTETVPCDISSLARHHPGDIINGLPVIRTLDATVRDDAPIAYHEDAFRLYEGLRDIINNPRGIAFDNDGSCQSWGKAVLAVISTLMEEKTLAGTSGGVSQKKWWMYVWCVIKALMVWQAYAARLRVVWRLRHEQGDYD
;
A
#
# COMPACT_ATOMS: atom_id res chain seq x y z
N MET A 1 -6.78 1.66 -16.63
CA MET A 1 -7.74 1.82 -15.52
C MET A 1 -7.57 0.61 -14.63
N ASP A 2 -6.69 0.68 -13.63
CA ASP A 2 -6.06 -0.50 -13.02
C ASP A 2 -6.14 -0.50 -11.48
N SER A 3 -7.21 0.06 -10.92
CA SER A 3 -7.65 -0.21 -9.56
C SER A 3 -8.87 -1.14 -9.64
N THR A 4 -8.68 -2.40 -9.26
CA THR A 4 -9.70 -3.46 -9.38
C THR A 4 -10.79 -3.43 -8.32
N TYR A 5 -10.76 -2.47 -7.38
CA TYR A 5 -11.62 -2.44 -6.21
C TYR A 5 -12.20 -1.04 -5.96
N THR A 6 -13.47 -1.02 -5.56
CA THR A 6 -14.19 0.16 -5.07
C THR A 6 -14.34 0.03 -3.55
N TYR A 7 -14.34 1.15 -2.85
CA TYR A 7 -14.46 1.20 -1.40
C TYR A 7 -15.88 1.58 -0.96
N GLN A 8 -16.34 1.00 0.14
CA GLN A 8 -17.68 1.16 0.69
C GLN A 8 -17.97 2.61 1.08
N ASP A 9 -17.02 3.33 1.66
CA ASP A 9 -17.21 4.75 1.99
C ASP A 9 -17.42 5.62 0.74
N VAL A 10 -16.76 5.29 -0.37
CA VAL A 10 -16.97 5.95 -1.66
C VAL A 10 -18.35 5.61 -2.22
N VAL A 11 -18.80 4.37 -2.04
CA VAL A 11 -20.15 3.93 -2.42
C VAL A 11 -21.23 4.61 -1.57
N ASP A 12 -21.04 4.69 -0.25
CA ASP A 12 -21.97 5.35 0.66
C ASP A 12 -22.09 6.85 0.31
N ASN A 13 -20.97 7.50 -0.04
CA ASN A 13 -20.97 8.88 -0.52
C ASN A 13 -21.66 9.04 -1.87
N ALA A 14 -21.50 8.07 -2.78
CA ALA A 14 -22.23 8.04 -4.04
C ALA A 14 -23.73 7.90 -3.78
N ILE A 15 -24.15 6.95 -2.94
CA ILE A 15 -25.56 6.77 -2.55
C ILE A 15 -26.12 8.07 -1.94
N ALA A 16 -25.35 8.75 -1.10
CA ALA A 16 -25.78 10.01 -0.49
C ALA A 16 -25.85 11.20 -1.46
N ALA A 17 -25.08 11.17 -2.55
CA ALA A 17 -25.00 12.25 -3.55
C ALA A 17 -25.91 12.03 -4.78
N PHE A 18 -26.47 10.84 -4.92
CA PHE A 18 -27.21 10.41 -6.10
C PHE A 18 -28.63 9.98 -5.74
N ASN A 19 -29.50 9.94 -6.74
CA ASN A 19 -30.88 9.49 -6.56
C ASN A 19 -30.98 8.00 -6.88
N PRO A 20 -31.75 7.22 -6.10
CA PRO A 20 -32.15 5.88 -6.52
C PRO A 20 -32.95 5.96 -7.82
N VAL A 21 -32.77 4.98 -8.69
CA VAL A 21 -33.49 4.95 -9.98
C VAL A 21 -34.95 4.56 -9.71
N ASN A 22 -35.89 5.48 -9.96
CA ASN A 22 -37.32 5.19 -9.94
C ASN A 22 -37.74 4.60 -11.28
N ASP A 23 -37.67 3.26 -11.43
CA ASP A 23 -38.30 2.36 -12.44
C ASP A 23 -38.50 2.84 -13.91
N SER A 24 -37.91 3.95 -14.32
CA SER A 24 -38.22 4.62 -15.57
C SER A 24 -37.12 5.61 -15.97
N SER A 25 -36.02 5.12 -16.53
CA SER A 25 -35.49 5.65 -17.80
C SER A 25 -34.19 4.97 -18.23
N ASP A 26 -34.22 4.53 -19.49
CA ASP A 26 -33.16 4.51 -20.49
C ASP A 26 -31.91 3.65 -20.24
N GLY A 27 -32.13 2.35 -20.48
CA GLY A 27 -31.09 1.36 -20.79
C GLY A 27 -31.06 0.19 -19.80
N PRO A 28 -31.17 -1.08 -20.25
CA PRO A 28 -31.04 -2.22 -19.34
C PRO A 28 -29.60 -2.41 -18.84
N THR A 29 -28.63 -1.66 -19.37
CA THR A 29 -27.20 -1.86 -19.16
C THR A 29 -26.47 -0.59 -18.75
N CYS A 30 -25.41 -0.75 -17.96
CA CYS A 30 -24.51 0.33 -17.59
C CYS A 30 -23.61 0.73 -18.76
N VAL A 31 -23.62 2.01 -19.17
CA VAL A 31 -22.80 2.52 -20.29
C VAL A 31 -21.28 2.45 -20.06
N ILE A 32 -20.82 2.28 -18.80
CA ILE A 32 -19.38 2.17 -18.48
C ILE A 32 -18.90 0.72 -18.59
N CYS A 33 -19.64 -0.23 -18.04
CA CYS A 33 -19.20 -1.63 -17.96
C CYS A 33 -20.00 -2.59 -18.85
N GLY A 34 -21.07 -2.14 -19.50
CA GLY A 34 -21.94 -2.92 -20.37
C GLY A 34 -22.85 -3.94 -19.66
N ARG A 35 -22.77 -4.08 -18.32
CA ARG A 35 -23.52 -5.10 -17.57
C ARG A 35 -24.99 -4.71 -17.37
N GLU A 36 -25.86 -5.71 -17.40
CA GLU A 36 -27.30 -5.56 -17.14
C GLU A 36 -27.57 -5.28 -15.66
N TYR A 37 -28.45 -4.32 -15.39
CA TYR A 37 -28.88 -4.02 -14.02
C TYR A 37 -29.67 -5.20 -13.44
N GLY A 38 -29.40 -5.55 -12.18
CA GLY A 38 -29.99 -6.71 -11.50
C GLY A 38 -29.31 -8.06 -11.78
N SER A 39 -28.30 -8.09 -12.66
CA SER A 39 -27.45 -9.29 -12.83
C SER A 39 -26.56 -9.53 -11.61
N ALA A 40 -26.12 -10.78 -11.42
CA ALA A 40 -25.18 -11.14 -10.36
C ALA A 40 -23.85 -10.37 -10.54
N GLY A 41 -23.33 -9.82 -9.45
CA GLY A 41 -22.04 -9.17 -9.46
C GLY A 41 -20.88 -10.18 -9.65
N PRO A 42 -19.65 -9.69 -9.84
CA PRO A 42 -18.50 -10.54 -10.04
C PRO A 42 -18.09 -11.12 -8.68
N SER A 43 -18.68 -12.25 -8.32
CA SER A 43 -18.29 -13.02 -7.14
C SER A 43 -16.81 -13.36 -7.21
N PHE A 44 -16.00 -12.74 -6.35
CA PHE A 44 -14.64 -13.19 -6.09
C PHE A 44 -14.68 -14.15 -4.90
N GLU A 45 -14.13 -15.35 -5.11
CA GLU A 45 -13.96 -16.39 -4.09
C GLU A 45 -13.30 -15.83 -2.83
N TYR A 46 -13.99 -16.00 -1.72
CA TYR A 46 -13.56 -15.68 -0.37
C TYR A 46 -12.64 -16.78 0.15
N ASP A 47 -11.51 -16.39 0.76
CA ASP A 47 -11.02 -17.02 2.01
C ASP A 47 -9.71 -16.41 2.56
N ASN A 48 -8.95 -15.62 1.78
CA ASN A 48 -7.64 -15.11 2.26
C ASN A 48 -7.52 -13.58 2.44
N ILE A 49 -8.53 -12.79 2.02
CA ILE A 49 -8.47 -11.31 2.05
C ILE A 49 -9.01 -10.75 3.38
N ASP A 50 -9.82 -11.52 4.10
CA ASP A 50 -10.54 -11.08 5.30
C ASP A 50 -9.66 -11.03 6.58
N LEU A 51 -8.40 -11.47 6.48
CA LEU A 51 -7.38 -11.25 7.52
C LEU A 51 -6.46 -10.07 7.22
N LEU A 52 -6.27 -9.70 5.94
CA LEU A 52 -5.50 -8.50 5.58
C LEU A 52 -6.29 -7.21 5.88
N SER A 53 -7.62 -7.31 5.92
CA SER A 53 -8.53 -6.30 6.47
C SER A 53 -8.43 -6.15 7.98
N GLN A 54 -7.63 -6.97 8.70
CA GLN A 54 -7.46 -6.88 10.15
C GLN A 54 -6.18 -6.12 10.58
N LEU A 55 -5.42 -5.55 9.63
CA LEU A 55 -4.32 -4.62 9.92
C LEU A 55 -4.86 -3.19 10.13
N PRO A 56 -4.47 -2.44 11.17
CA PRO A 56 -5.18 -1.22 11.54
C PRO A 56 -4.79 0.03 10.74
N GLY A 57 -5.84 0.81 10.49
CA GLY A 57 -6.03 2.01 9.65
C GLY A 57 -7.54 2.05 9.34
N ARG A 58 -8.15 3.17 8.92
CA ARG A 58 -9.55 3.16 8.42
C ARG A 58 -9.57 2.19 7.24
N ILE A 59 -9.96 0.93 7.47
CA ILE A 59 -10.20 -0.03 6.41
C ILE A 59 -11.40 0.54 5.69
N ARG A 60 -11.14 1.23 4.59
CA ARG A 60 -12.17 1.41 3.59
C ARG A 60 -12.60 0.00 3.21
N ARG A 61 -13.75 -0.44 3.74
CA ARG A 61 -14.31 -1.76 3.42
C ARG A 61 -14.38 -1.84 1.91
N ARG A 62 -13.97 -2.95 1.31
CA ARG A 62 -14.19 -3.10 -0.13
C ARG A 62 -15.68 -3.24 -0.34
N TYR A 63 -16.22 -2.47 -1.28
CA TYR A 63 -17.57 -2.69 -1.74
C TYR A 63 -17.60 -4.01 -2.50
N ILE A 64 -18.52 -4.88 -2.13
CA ILE A 64 -18.78 -6.15 -2.78
C ILE A 64 -20.12 -5.99 -3.45
N GLU A 65 -20.09 -6.05 -4.77
CA GLU A 65 -21.28 -5.94 -5.60
C GLU A 65 -21.89 -7.33 -5.69
N ASP A 66 -22.95 -7.59 -4.94
CA ASP A 66 -23.71 -8.84 -5.03
C ASP A 66 -24.65 -8.82 -6.24
N THR A 67 -25.23 -7.65 -6.52
CA THR A 67 -26.09 -7.36 -7.67
C THR A 67 -25.66 -6.06 -8.34
N VAL A 68 -25.82 -5.98 -9.66
CA VAL A 68 -25.49 -4.74 -10.41
C VAL A 68 -26.60 -3.71 -10.19
N GLU A 69 -26.44 -2.88 -9.16
CA GLU A 69 -27.39 -1.84 -8.78
C GLU A 69 -27.26 -0.59 -9.67
N ALA A 70 -28.40 -0.08 -10.16
CA ALA A 70 -28.47 1.15 -10.93
C ALA A 70 -28.57 2.37 -9.99
N ILE A 71 -27.87 3.46 -10.34
CA ILE A 71 -27.95 4.73 -9.61
C ILE A 71 -27.92 5.92 -10.57
N GLN A 72 -28.71 6.95 -10.26
CA GLN A 72 -28.90 8.11 -11.12
C GLN A 72 -28.16 9.34 -10.60
N THR A 73 -27.33 9.92 -11.46
CA THR A 73 -26.63 11.19 -11.18
C THR A 73 -27.60 12.38 -11.13
N PRO A 74 -27.22 13.55 -10.57
CA PRO A 74 -28.11 14.72 -10.49
C PRO A 74 -28.51 15.29 -11.85
N CYS A 75 -27.73 14.98 -12.89
CA CYS A 75 -28.04 15.30 -14.29
C CYS A 75 -28.84 14.21 -15.01
N ASN A 76 -29.49 13.31 -14.27
CA ASN A 76 -30.37 12.23 -14.74
C ASN A 76 -29.72 11.10 -15.55
N HIS A 77 -28.39 11.05 -15.67
CA HIS A 77 -27.69 9.92 -16.29
C HIS A 77 -27.53 8.75 -15.31
N THR A 78 -27.76 7.53 -15.80
CA THR A 78 -27.76 6.29 -15.01
C THR A 78 -26.48 5.48 -15.23
N PHE A 79 -25.91 4.96 -14.14
CA PHE A 79 -24.72 4.10 -14.15
C PHE A 79 -24.90 2.96 -13.13
N CYS A 80 -24.06 1.92 -13.15
CA CYS A 80 -24.02 1.02 -12.01
C CYS A 80 -23.27 1.66 -10.85
N LEU A 81 -23.70 1.35 -9.62
CA LEU A 81 -23.19 1.94 -8.40
C LEU A 81 -21.67 1.82 -8.29
N ARG A 82 -21.13 0.64 -8.62
CA ARG A 82 -19.68 0.39 -8.64
C ARG A 82 -18.94 1.32 -9.60
N CYS A 83 -19.42 1.47 -10.83
CA CYS A 83 -18.72 2.25 -11.87
C CYS A 83 -18.71 3.74 -11.56
N ILE A 84 -19.82 4.31 -11.10
CA ILE A 84 -19.86 5.74 -10.77
C ILE A 84 -19.09 6.03 -9.47
N SER A 85 -19.14 5.13 -8.49
CA SER A 85 -18.36 5.26 -7.25
C SER A 85 -16.86 5.19 -7.54
N PHE A 86 -16.44 4.26 -8.40
CA PHE A 86 -15.06 4.19 -8.89
C PHE A 86 -14.64 5.47 -9.64
N TRP A 87 -15.51 5.99 -10.51
CA TRP A 87 -15.24 7.21 -11.27
C TRP A 87 -15.03 8.44 -10.39
N CYS A 88 -15.75 8.50 -9.28
CA CYS A 88 -15.71 9.55 -8.29
C CYS A 88 -14.70 9.30 -7.15
N GLN A 89 -14.01 8.16 -7.17
CA GLN A 89 -13.03 7.79 -6.16
C GLN A 89 -11.93 8.86 -6.05
N ASP A 90 -11.61 9.22 -4.81
CA ASP A 90 -10.58 10.19 -4.41
C ASP A 90 -10.76 11.65 -4.89
N LYS A 91 -11.87 11.97 -5.57
CA LYS A 91 -12.22 13.36 -5.98
C LYS A 91 -13.11 14.03 -4.92
N ALA A 92 -12.90 15.34 -4.69
CA ALA A 92 -13.80 16.14 -3.85
C ALA A 92 -14.99 16.68 -4.65
N ILE A 93 -14.75 16.98 -5.94
CA ILE A 93 -15.75 17.36 -6.92
C ILE A 93 -15.60 16.37 -8.08
N CYS A 94 -16.67 15.64 -8.38
CA CYS A 94 -16.72 14.69 -9.48
C CYS A 94 -17.52 15.32 -10.65
N THR A 95 -17.42 14.77 -11.85
CA THR A 95 -18.23 15.21 -13.00
C THR A 95 -18.88 14.00 -13.65
N CYS A 96 -20.12 14.16 -14.10
CA CYS A 96 -20.83 13.12 -14.82
C CYS A 96 -20.01 12.63 -16.04
N PRO A 97 -19.81 11.32 -16.21
CA PRO A 97 -19.09 10.76 -17.37
C PRO A 97 -19.70 11.14 -18.72
N LEU A 98 -21.03 11.34 -18.80
CA LEU A 98 -21.74 11.61 -20.05
C LEU A 98 -21.82 13.10 -20.40
N CYS A 99 -22.26 13.95 -19.46
CA CYS A 99 -22.49 15.37 -19.75
C CYS A 99 -21.57 16.33 -18.99
N ARG A 100 -20.61 15.81 -18.20
CA ARG A 100 -19.67 16.57 -17.38
C ARG A 100 -20.30 17.49 -16.32
N HIS A 101 -21.61 17.36 -16.06
CA HIS A 101 -22.29 18.09 -15.00
C HIS A 101 -21.58 17.84 -13.64
N PRO A 102 -21.32 18.89 -12.85
CA PRO A 102 -20.62 18.75 -11.57
C PRO A 102 -21.45 17.95 -10.57
N ILE A 103 -20.78 17.08 -9.83
CA ILE A 103 -21.32 16.22 -8.79
C ILE A 103 -20.57 16.54 -7.50
N ILE A 104 -21.29 17.07 -6.52
CA ILE A 104 -20.74 17.41 -5.20
C ILE A 104 -20.91 16.20 -4.30
N LEU A 105 -19.80 15.63 -3.84
CA LEU A 105 -19.79 14.51 -2.91
C LEU A 105 -19.72 15.06 -1.47
N ARG A 106 -20.61 14.63 -0.59
CA ARG A 106 -20.50 14.98 0.84
C ARG A 106 -19.31 14.22 1.42
N ARG A 107 -18.30 14.93 1.93
CA ARG A 107 -17.25 14.33 2.76
C ARG A 107 -17.55 14.57 4.24
N ASP A 108 -17.15 13.62 5.08
CA ASP A 108 -17.15 13.77 6.52
C ASP A 108 -16.25 14.98 6.90
N PRO A 109 -16.73 15.96 7.69
CA PRO A 109 -15.94 17.10 8.14
C PRO A 109 -14.62 16.70 8.83
N THR A 110 -14.55 15.50 9.42
CA THR A 110 -13.31 14.98 10.01
C THR A 110 -12.22 14.67 8.98
N ASP A 111 -12.57 14.41 7.72
CA ASP A 111 -11.60 14.28 6.62
C ASP A 111 -11.08 15.66 6.13
N LEU A 112 -11.78 16.75 6.49
CA LEU A 112 -11.38 18.15 6.25
C LEU A 112 -10.63 18.77 7.45
N MET A 113 -10.80 18.21 8.66
CA MET A 113 -10.14 18.61 9.90
C MET A 113 -8.80 17.89 10.14
N ARG A 114 -8.06 17.57 9.07
CA ARG A 114 -6.61 17.36 9.25
C ARG A 114 -6.03 18.70 9.69
N SER A 115 -5.36 18.74 10.83
CA SER A 115 -4.64 19.95 11.23
C SER A 115 -3.67 20.32 10.12
N ASP A 116 -3.68 21.59 9.72
CA ASP A 116 -2.70 22.23 8.83
C ASP A 116 -1.23 22.08 9.33
N GLN A 117 -0.99 21.40 10.45
CA GLN A 117 0.35 20.94 10.85
C GLN A 117 0.92 19.83 9.95
N ASP A 118 0.10 19.13 9.15
CA ASP A 118 0.58 18.27 8.07
C ASP A 118 1.01 19.06 6.81
N LEU A 119 0.86 20.39 6.81
CA LEU A 119 1.42 21.31 5.80
C LEU A 119 2.74 21.95 6.25
N PHE A 120 3.27 21.61 7.44
CA PHE A 120 4.55 22.14 7.93
C PHE A 120 5.74 21.29 7.46
N TRP A 121 5.92 21.20 6.14
CA TRP A 121 7.22 20.93 5.51
C TRP A 121 7.27 21.72 4.20
N ASP A 122 7.33 23.04 4.35
CA ASP A 122 7.70 23.96 3.27
C ASP A 122 8.76 24.95 3.77
N GLU A 123 10.01 24.49 3.77
CA GLU A 123 11.20 25.36 3.67
C GLU A 123 12.24 24.74 2.71
N ASN A 124 11.78 23.95 1.73
CA ASN A 124 12.54 23.66 0.52
C ASN A 124 11.60 23.79 -0.68
N ASP A 125 11.11 25.01 -0.80
CA ASP A 125 10.25 25.52 -1.85
C ASP A 125 11.09 25.74 -3.12
N ALA A 126 11.28 24.66 -3.89
CA ALA A 126 11.76 24.74 -5.28
C ALA A 126 10.89 23.96 -6.28
N LEU A 127 9.89 23.19 -5.83
CA LEU A 127 9.09 22.32 -6.71
C LEU A 127 7.59 22.29 -6.36
N CYS A 128 7.03 23.41 -5.89
CA CYS A 128 5.58 23.62 -5.85
C CYS A 128 5.03 23.88 -7.26
N LEU A 129 5.16 22.89 -8.14
CA LEU A 129 4.47 22.87 -9.42
C LEU A 129 2.98 22.52 -9.18
N PRO A 130 2.02 23.28 -9.75
CA PRO A 130 0.60 22.97 -9.66
C PRO A 130 0.34 21.52 -10.13
N PRO A 131 -0.72 20.83 -9.67
CA PRO A 131 -1.07 19.47 -10.12
C PRO A 131 -1.16 19.29 -11.64
N SER A 132 -1.39 20.38 -12.40
CA SER A 132 -1.37 20.43 -13.87
C SER A 132 0.02 20.33 -14.50
N CYS A 133 1.09 20.42 -13.71
CA CYS A 133 2.48 20.49 -14.16
C CYS A 133 3.30 19.25 -13.78
N ILE A 134 2.74 18.33 -12.97
CA ILE A 134 3.39 17.08 -12.61
C ILE A 134 3.06 16.04 -13.68
N THR A 135 4.07 15.58 -14.43
CA THR A 135 3.91 14.49 -15.39
C THR A 135 3.35 13.23 -14.70
N ALA A 136 2.69 12.33 -15.44
CA ALA A 136 2.23 11.06 -14.87
C ALA A 136 3.35 10.30 -14.12
N LEU A 137 4.58 10.46 -14.61
CA LEU A 137 5.81 9.95 -14.03
C LEU A 137 6.22 10.66 -12.73
N GLY A 138 6.00 11.98 -12.65
CA GLY A 138 6.04 12.82 -11.44
C GLY A 138 5.17 12.30 -10.30
N TRP A 139 3.90 12.04 -10.63
CA TRP A 139 2.91 11.54 -9.69
C TRP A 139 3.26 10.16 -9.14
N GLU A 140 3.76 9.28 -10.01
CA GLU A 140 4.18 7.94 -9.63
C GLU A 140 5.36 7.99 -8.66
N THR A 141 6.37 8.81 -8.94
CA THR A 141 7.51 9.02 -8.04
C THR A 141 7.07 9.48 -6.65
N ARG A 142 6.25 10.54 -6.60
CA ARG A 142 5.72 11.08 -5.35
C ARG A 142 4.90 10.05 -4.59
N SER A 143 4.05 9.29 -5.29
CA SER A 143 3.20 8.27 -4.68
C SER A 143 4.01 7.15 -4.03
N ILE A 144 5.14 6.75 -4.63
CA ILE A 144 6.01 5.71 -4.08
C ILE A 144 6.74 6.20 -2.83
N PHE A 145 7.21 7.45 -2.80
CA PHE A 145 7.84 8.04 -1.60
C PHE A 145 6.89 8.14 -0.41
N MET A 146 5.59 8.35 -0.67
CA MET A 146 4.56 8.44 0.35
C MET A 146 4.06 7.07 0.85
N LEU A 147 4.60 5.95 0.35
CA LEU A 147 4.16 4.62 0.76
C LEU A 147 4.54 4.34 2.21
N GLN A 148 3.59 4.41 3.13
CA GLN A 148 3.72 3.88 4.50
C GLN A 148 3.90 2.34 4.52
N THR A 149 4.46 1.80 5.62
CA THR A 149 4.64 0.36 5.89
C THR A 149 3.37 -0.44 5.66
N ARG A 150 2.21 0.13 6.00
CA ARG A 150 0.89 -0.47 5.74
C ARG A 150 0.70 -0.81 4.25
N HIS A 151 1.07 0.09 3.34
CA HIS A 151 0.86 -0.11 1.91
C HIS A 151 1.76 -1.23 1.39
N LEU A 152 2.98 -1.37 1.95
CA LEU A 152 3.89 -2.45 1.59
C LEU A 152 3.30 -3.82 1.98
N VAL A 153 2.81 -3.96 3.22
CA VAL A 153 2.25 -5.23 3.70
C VAL A 153 0.92 -5.59 3.03
N THR A 154 0.14 -4.60 2.57
CA THR A 154 -1.12 -4.84 1.84
C THR A 154 -0.95 -4.97 0.33
N THR A 155 0.23 -4.72 -0.22
CA THR A 155 0.47 -4.87 -1.66
C THR A 155 0.30 -6.33 -2.05
N MET A 156 -0.57 -6.58 -3.03
CA MET A 156 -0.83 -7.92 -3.59
C MET A 156 -0.36 -8.05 -5.04
N LYS A 157 -0.10 -6.92 -5.70
CA LYS A 157 0.37 -6.91 -7.09
C LYS A 157 1.75 -7.55 -7.15
N PRO A 158 1.95 -8.68 -7.86
CA PRO A 158 3.27 -9.23 -8.07
C PRO A 158 4.09 -8.20 -8.87
N MET A 159 5.32 -7.97 -8.42
CA MET A 159 6.23 -7.02 -9.05
C MET A 159 7.63 -7.62 -9.05
N PRO A 160 8.37 -7.48 -10.17
CA PRO A 160 9.76 -7.87 -10.21
C PRO A 160 10.59 -6.91 -9.36
N PHE A 161 11.70 -7.39 -8.84
CA PHE A 161 12.66 -6.56 -8.11
C PHE A 161 14.07 -7.10 -8.27
N ARG A 162 15.07 -6.26 -7.98
CA ARG A 162 16.48 -6.66 -7.98
C ARG A 162 16.94 -6.90 -6.55
N TRP A 163 17.66 -8.00 -6.31
CA TRP A 163 18.24 -8.28 -4.99
C TRP A 163 19.48 -7.42 -4.77
N ILE A 164 19.38 -6.43 -3.88
CA ILE A 164 20.47 -5.49 -3.62
C ILE A 164 20.75 -5.51 -2.12
N LYS A 165 21.77 -6.29 -1.76
CA LYS A 165 22.07 -6.63 -0.37
C LYS A 165 22.26 -5.38 0.50
N GLU A 166 22.99 -4.38 0.02
CA GLU A 166 23.33 -3.19 0.81
C GLU A 166 22.07 -2.40 1.19
N VAL A 167 21.16 -2.25 0.24
CA VAL A 167 19.87 -1.57 0.42
C VAL A 167 18.97 -2.35 1.37
N MET A 168 18.89 -3.67 1.17
CA MET A 168 18.07 -4.53 2.01
C MET A 168 18.55 -4.56 3.46
N LEU A 169 19.88 -4.63 3.68
CA LEU A 169 20.48 -4.56 5.00
C LEU A 169 20.27 -3.21 5.68
N HIS A 170 20.36 -2.10 4.92
CA HIS A 170 20.09 -0.77 5.44
C HIS A 170 18.63 -0.62 5.91
N ASP A 171 17.66 -1.10 5.14
CA ASP A 171 16.25 -0.93 5.44
C ASP A 171 15.69 -1.96 6.43
N LEU A 172 16.34 -3.12 6.59
CA LEU A 172 15.83 -4.22 7.41
C LEU A 172 15.48 -3.80 8.85
N PRO A 173 16.36 -3.14 9.62
CA PRO A 173 16.02 -2.71 10.98
C PRO A 173 14.83 -1.74 10.99
N VAL A 174 14.81 -0.80 10.05
CA VAL A 174 13.75 0.21 9.92
C VAL A 174 12.39 -0.46 9.66
N ILE A 175 12.37 -1.47 8.78
CA ILE A 175 11.16 -2.23 8.44
C ILE A 175 10.70 -3.09 9.63
N MET A 176 11.62 -3.78 10.31
CA MET A 176 11.30 -4.55 11.51
C MET A 176 10.61 -3.69 12.56
N VAL A 177 11.21 -2.55 12.91
CA VAL A 177 10.62 -1.62 13.89
C VAL A 177 9.30 -1.05 13.39
N SER A 178 9.21 -0.65 12.13
CA SER A 178 7.97 -0.08 11.58
C SER A 178 6.82 -1.08 11.61
N VAL A 179 7.06 -2.35 11.29
CA VAL A 179 6.05 -3.41 11.39
C VAL A 179 5.70 -3.68 12.86
N ALA A 180 6.68 -3.74 13.76
CA ALA A 180 6.47 -3.95 15.19
C ALA A 180 5.57 -2.87 15.81
N ARG A 181 5.77 -1.61 15.44
CA ARG A 181 4.90 -0.49 15.85
C ARG A 181 3.45 -0.71 15.46
N ARG A 182 3.20 -1.23 14.26
CA ARG A 182 1.83 -1.53 13.81
C ARG A 182 1.17 -2.62 14.66
N PHE A 183 1.93 -3.64 15.07
CA PHE A 183 1.43 -4.67 15.97
C PHE A 183 1.14 -4.13 17.39
N TYR A 184 1.99 -3.22 17.89
CA TYR A 184 1.81 -2.57 19.19
C TYR A 184 0.51 -1.76 19.22
N TYR A 185 0.32 -0.81 18.31
CA TYR A 185 -0.90 0.00 18.25
C TYR A 185 -2.15 -0.83 17.93
N HIS A 186 -2.03 -1.94 17.20
CA HIS A 186 -3.14 -2.88 17.01
C HIS A 186 -3.61 -3.52 18.32
N ALA A 187 -2.67 -3.85 19.23
CA ALA A 187 -3.00 -4.49 20.50
C ALA A 187 -3.75 -3.56 21.45
N LEU A 188 -3.64 -2.25 21.28
CA LEU A 188 -4.25 -1.21 22.10
C LEU A 188 -5.73 -0.87 21.72
N ARG A 189 -6.46 -1.78 21.02
CA ARG A 189 -7.86 -1.60 20.54
C ARG A 189 -8.73 -0.63 21.39
N PRO A 190 -9.64 0.20 20.79
CA PRO A 190 -9.65 0.88 19.50
C PRO A 190 -9.57 2.42 19.66
N THR A 191 -9.07 2.93 20.79
CA THR A 191 -9.15 4.37 21.13
C THR A 191 -8.11 5.23 20.43
N GLU A 192 -7.04 4.65 19.87
CA GLU A 192 -5.96 5.41 19.27
C GLU A 192 -5.91 5.21 17.74
N THR A 193 -5.95 6.32 17.02
CA THR A 193 -5.59 6.36 15.60
C THR A 193 -4.15 5.90 15.44
N VAL A 194 -3.92 4.87 14.62
CA VAL A 194 -2.56 4.37 14.38
C VAL A 194 -1.70 5.49 13.79
N PRO A 195 -0.60 5.88 14.44
CA PRO A 195 0.24 6.96 13.94
C PRO A 195 0.82 6.69 12.56
N CYS A 196 1.16 7.75 11.84
CA CYS A 196 1.98 7.66 10.63
C CYS A 196 3.36 7.03 10.93
N ASP A 197 4.03 6.54 9.88
CA ASP A 197 5.44 6.17 10.04
C ASP A 197 6.25 7.42 10.38
N ILE A 198 7.15 7.30 11.35
CA ILE A 198 7.96 8.44 11.81
C ILE A 198 9.09 8.65 10.79
N SER A 199 9.44 9.91 10.53
CA SER A 199 10.54 10.28 9.62
C SER A 199 11.88 9.65 10.00
N SER A 200 12.15 9.43 11.29
CA SER A 200 13.35 8.73 11.76
C SER A 200 13.41 7.26 11.29
N LEU A 201 12.27 6.66 10.95
CA LEU A 201 12.11 5.34 10.35
C LEU A 201 11.82 5.42 8.84
N ALA A 202 12.24 6.51 8.19
CA ALA A 202 12.27 6.57 6.73
C ALA A 202 13.23 5.50 6.19
N ARG A 203 12.77 4.80 5.15
CA ARG A 203 13.60 3.89 4.34
C ARG A 203 14.56 4.72 3.47
N HIS A 204 15.58 4.07 2.91
CA HIS A 204 16.51 4.76 1.99
C HIS A 204 15.76 5.49 0.88
N HIS A 205 16.30 6.62 0.42
CA HIS A 205 15.82 7.21 -0.82
C HIS A 205 16.41 6.39 -1.97
N PRO A 206 15.61 5.86 -2.92
CA PRO A 206 16.15 4.96 -3.96
C PRO A 206 17.26 5.58 -4.83
N GLY A 207 17.41 6.91 -4.78
CA GLY A 207 18.43 7.68 -5.50
C GLY A 207 19.78 7.70 -4.78
N ASP A 208 19.80 7.41 -3.48
CA ASP A 208 21.02 7.42 -2.65
C ASP A 208 22.03 6.36 -3.07
N ILE A 209 21.59 5.33 -3.79
CA ILE A 209 22.46 4.26 -4.29
C ILE A 209 23.52 4.82 -5.25
N ILE A 210 23.21 5.91 -5.94
CA ILE A 210 24.15 6.60 -6.84
C ILE A 210 25.14 7.46 -6.03
N ASN A 211 24.71 8.03 -4.90
CA ASN A 211 25.47 8.96 -4.07
C ASN A 211 26.18 8.30 -2.87
N GLY A 212 26.03 6.99 -2.72
CA GLY A 212 26.51 6.22 -1.57
C GLY A 212 25.40 5.98 -0.54
N LEU A 213 25.27 4.73 -0.10
CA LEU A 213 24.26 4.36 0.89
C LEU A 213 24.62 4.90 2.28
N PRO A 214 23.64 5.35 3.09
CA PRO A 214 23.88 5.72 4.48
C PRO A 214 24.41 4.53 5.30
N VAL A 215 25.05 4.83 6.42
CA VAL A 215 25.55 3.82 7.38
C VAL A 215 24.43 2.82 7.72
N ILE A 216 24.72 1.52 7.54
CA ILE A 216 23.79 0.43 7.88
C ILE A 216 23.43 0.55 9.37
N ARG A 217 22.15 0.75 9.65
CA ARG A 217 21.64 0.85 11.02
C ARG A 217 21.61 -0.54 11.65
N THR A 218 21.92 -0.64 12.94
CA THR A 218 21.66 -1.85 13.72
C THR A 218 20.23 -1.80 14.26
N LEU A 219 19.67 -2.95 14.60
CA LEU A 219 18.35 -3.02 15.24
C LEU A 219 18.35 -2.28 16.59
N ASP A 220 19.44 -2.40 17.37
CA ASP A 220 19.65 -1.69 18.63
C ASP A 220 19.67 -0.16 18.48
N ALA A 221 20.19 0.35 17.36
CA ALA A 221 20.20 1.79 17.10
C ALA A 221 18.79 2.36 16.83
N THR A 222 17.78 1.49 16.65
CA THR A 222 16.41 1.89 16.31
C THR A 222 15.42 1.75 17.47
N VAL A 223 15.89 1.49 18.70
CA VAL A 223 15.07 1.19 19.90
C VAL A 223 13.90 2.14 20.12
N ARG A 224 12.71 1.56 20.38
CA ARG A 224 11.48 2.32 20.69
C ARG A 224 10.54 1.57 21.63
N ASP A 225 9.93 2.32 22.54
CA ASP A 225 8.93 1.82 23.49
C ASP A 225 7.64 1.34 22.81
N ASP A 226 7.29 1.96 21.67
CA ASP A 226 6.11 1.61 20.87
C ASP A 226 6.33 0.42 19.91
N ALA A 227 7.42 -0.34 20.07
CA ALA A 227 7.78 -1.46 19.20
C ALA A 227 8.39 -2.67 19.95
N PRO A 228 7.81 -3.14 21.07
CA PRO A 228 8.47 -4.09 21.98
C PRO A 228 8.84 -5.42 21.32
N ILE A 229 8.05 -5.91 20.36
CA ILE A 229 8.32 -7.17 19.65
C ILE A 229 9.62 -7.12 18.82
N ALA A 230 10.04 -5.93 18.35
CA ALA A 230 11.29 -5.79 17.58
C ALA A 230 12.55 -5.95 18.44
N TYR A 231 12.45 -5.82 19.77
CA TYR A 231 13.59 -5.92 20.70
C TYR A 231 13.54 -7.19 21.55
N HIS A 232 12.65 -8.12 21.23
CA HIS A 232 12.67 -9.44 21.83
C HIS A 232 13.86 -10.25 21.30
N GLU A 233 14.43 -11.16 22.11
CA GLU A 233 15.58 -12.00 21.70
C GLU A 233 15.32 -12.73 20.37
N ASP A 234 14.12 -13.30 20.22
CA ASP A 234 13.70 -13.95 18.97
C ASP A 234 13.70 -13.00 17.74
N ALA A 235 13.48 -11.70 17.93
CA ALA A 235 13.57 -10.71 16.86
C ALA A 235 15.01 -10.44 16.42
N PHE A 236 15.97 -10.49 17.35
CA PHE A 236 17.39 -10.47 16.98
C PHE A 236 17.80 -11.73 16.21
N ARG A 237 17.27 -12.90 16.58
CA ARG A 237 17.48 -14.14 15.81
C ARG A 237 16.89 -14.04 14.40
N LEU A 238 15.70 -13.45 14.26
CA LEU A 238 15.11 -13.14 12.96
C LEU A 238 16.00 -12.17 12.16
N TYR A 239 16.52 -11.11 12.79
CA TYR A 239 17.38 -10.12 12.13
C TYR A 239 18.65 -10.77 11.58
N GLU A 240 19.37 -11.55 12.38
CA GLU A 240 20.59 -12.24 11.94
C GLU A 240 20.28 -13.29 10.86
N GLY A 241 19.20 -14.08 11.02
CA GLY A 241 18.79 -15.03 9.99
C GLY A 241 18.45 -14.37 8.66
N LEU A 242 17.73 -13.23 8.68
CA LEU A 242 17.45 -12.46 7.46
C LEU A 242 18.72 -11.85 6.87
N ARG A 243 19.64 -11.35 7.70
CA ARG A 243 20.93 -10.82 7.27
C ARG A 243 21.77 -11.88 6.57
N ASP A 244 21.82 -13.10 7.10
CA ASP A 244 22.52 -14.23 6.49
C ASP A 244 21.92 -14.58 5.12
N ILE A 245 20.59 -14.66 5.03
CA ILE A 245 19.90 -14.90 3.75
C ILE A 245 20.11 -13.75 2.77
N ILE A 246 20.14 -12.49 3.21
CA ILE A 246 20.40 -11.34 2.35
C ILE A 246 21.81 -11.39 1.76
N ASN A 247 22.80 -11.80 2.56
CA ASN A 247 24.19 -11.95 2.11
C ASN A 247 24.38 -13.20 1.24
N ASN A 248 23.60 -14.24 1.46
CA ASN A 248 23.67 -15.50 0.72
C ASN A 248 22.26 -16.04 0.42
N PRO A 249 21.59 -15.56 -0.64
CA PRO A 249 20.19 -15.87 -0.94
C PRO A 249 20.00 -17.30 -1.49
N ARG A 250 20.11 -18.28 -0.59
CA ARG A 250 19.91 -19.71 -0.89
C ARG A 250 18.44 -20.00 -1.22
N GLY A 251 18.20 -20.85 -2.21
CA GLY A 251 16.85 -21.26 -2.59
C GLY A 251 16.04 -20.19 -3.33
N ILE A 252 16.61 -19.00 -3.57
CA ILE A 252 15.96 -17.93 -4.35
C ILE A 252 16.47 -18.02 -5.79
N ALA A 253 15.55 -18.26 -6.72
CA ALA A 253 15.86 -18.23 -8.14
C ALA A 253 15.94 -16.77 -8.63
N PHE A 254 17.06 -16.45 -9.28
CA PHE A 254 17.28 -15.18 -9.95
C PHE A 254 17.37 -15.38 -11.46
N ASP A 255 16.87 -14.42 -12.22
CA ASP A 255 17.14 -14.31 -13.64
C ASP A 255 18.61 -13.90 -13.85
N ASN A 256 19.10 -13.96 -15.10
CA ASN A 256 20.51 -13.73 -15.45
C ASN A 256 21.09 -12.38 -15.00
N ASP A 257 20.24 -11.39 -14.72
CA ASP A 257 20.59 -10.05 -14.26
C ASP A 257 20.50 -9.86 -12.73
N GLY A 258 20.22 -10.94 -11.98
CA GLY A 258 19.99 -10.90 -10.53
C GLY A 258 18.61 -10.36 -10.14
N SER A 259 17.66 -10.31 -11.09
CA SER A 259 16.28 -9.93 -10.81
C SER A 259 15.45 -11.13 -10.37
N CYS A 260 14.46 -10.87 -9.52
CA CYS A 260 13.45 -11.81 -9.11
C CYS A 260 12.12 -11.41 -9.76
N GLN A 261 11.49 -12.33 -10.48
CA GLN A 261 10.26 -12.07 -11.27
C GLN A 261 9.06 -11.66 -10.41
N SER A 262 9.01 -12.08 -9.14
CA SER A 262 7.92 -11.75 -8.23
C SER A 262 8.37 -11.83 -6.78
N TRP A 263 8.15 -10.74 -6.04
CA TRP A 263 8.37 -10.70 -4.58
C TRP A 263 7.65 -11.84 -3.84
N GLY A 264 6.51 -12.34 -4.34
CA GLY A 264 5.75 -13.40 -3.68
C GLY A 264 6.51 -14.72 -3.59
N LYS A 265 7.21 -15.11 -4.68
CA LYS A 265 8.06 -16.31 -4.69
C LYS A 265 9.27 -16.14 -3.79
N ALA A 266 9.88 -14.95 -3.77
CA ALA A 266 11.00 -14.64 -2.89
C ALA A 266 10.60 -14.71 -1.41
N VAL A 267 9.44 -14.17 -1.02
CA VAL A 267 8.94 -14.23 0.36
C VAL A 267 8.81 -15.68 0.82
N LEU A 268 8.19 -16.55 -0.01
CA LEU A 268 8.03 -17.96 0.33
C LEU A 268 9.38 -18.67 0.46
N ALA A 269 10.32 -18.42 -0.45
CA ALA A 269 11.65 -19.01 -0.39
C ALA A 269 12.40 -18.62 0.90
N VAL A 270 12.39 -17.33 1.26
CA VAL A 270 13.03 -16.84 2.50
C VAL A 270 12.41 -17.49 3.74
N ILE A 271 11.08 -17.62 3.79
CA ILE A 271 10.40 -18.26 4.92
C ILE A 271 10.76 -19.74 5.01
N SER A 272 10.77 -20.46 3.89
CA SER A 272 11.18 -21.86 3.84
C SER A 272 12.61 -22.03 4.36
N THR A 273 13.55 -21.19 3.94
CA THR A 273 14.94 -21.24 4.43
C THR A 273 15.02 -20.99 5.94
N LEU A 274 14.32 -19.99 6.47
CA LEU A 274 14.29 -19.72 7.92
C LEU A 274 13.71 -20.89 8.74
N MET A 275 12.79 -21.66 8.15
CA MET A 275 12.21 -22.84 8.78
C MET A 275 13.15 -24.06 8.71
N GLU A 276 13.79 -24.29 7.57
CA GLU A 276 14.72 -25.41 7.34
C GLU A 276 15.99 -25.31 8.19
N GLU A 277 16.55 -24.10 8.31
CA GLU A 277 17.73 -23.82 9.13
C GLU A 277 17.42 -23.86 10.65
N LYS A 278 16.16 -24.11 11.02
CA LYS A 278 15.64 -24.09 12.40
C LYS A 278 15.91 -22.79 13.15
N THR A 279 16.27 -21.71 12.43
CA THR A 279 16.59 -20.39 12.98
C THR A 279 15.47 -19.84 13.86
N LEU A 280 14.22 -20.12 13.48
CA LEU A 280 13.02 -19.67 14.19
C LEU A 280 12.20 -20.82 14.81
N ALA A 281 12.74 -22.03 14.87
CA ALA A 281 12.00 -23.17 15.44
C ALA A 281 11.69 -22.94 16.94
N GLY A 282 10.41 -22.97 17.30
CA GLY A 282 9.95 -22.78 18.69
C GLY A 282 9.97 -21.33 19.19
N THR A 283 10.28 -20.35 18.34
CA THR A 283 10.28 -18.92 18.70
C THR A 283 8.86 -18.35 18.78
N SER A 284 8.67 -17.35 19.65
CA SER A 284 7.36 -16.72 19.88
C SER A 284 7.40 -15.19 19.95
N GLY A 285 8.59 -14.57 19.99
CA GLY A 285 8.73 -13.13 20.03
C GLY A 285 8.12 -12.48 21.28
N GLY A 286 7.93 -13.24 22.35
CA GLY A 286 7.21 -12.79 23.55
C GLY A 286 5.71 -12.59 23.32
N VAL A 287 5.16 -13.10 22.21
CA VAL A 287 3.74 -13.03 21.85
C VAL A 287 3.20 -14.43 21.50
N SER A 288 1.93 -14.53 21.12
CA SER A 288 1.41 -15.82 20.64
C SER A 288 2.11 -16.25 19.35
N GLN A 289 2.32 -17.56 19.18
CA GLN A 289 2.99 -18.12 18.00
C GLN A 289 2.36 -17.65 16.68
N LYS A 290 1.02 -17.53 16.64
CA LYS A 290 0.30 -16.96 15.48
C LYS A 290 0.72 -15.51 15.21
N LYS A 291 0.74 -14.64 16.23
CA LYS A 291 1.15 -13.23 16.08
C LYS A 291 2.61 -13.11 15.68
N TRP A 292 3.48 -13.97 16.22
CA TRP A 292 4.89 -14.01 15.87
C TRP A 292 5.12 -14.31 14.39
N TRP A 293 4.53 -15.38 13.87
CA TRP A 293 4.67 -15.73 12.45
C TRP A 293 4.04 -14.69 11.52
N MET A 294 2.99 -14.00 11.97
CA MET A 294 2.44 -12.84 11.23
C MET A 294 3.44 -11.67 11.18
N TYR A 295 4.12 -11.38 12.28
CA TYR A 295 5.18 -10.36 12.32
C TYR A 295 6.31 -10.72 11.36
N VAL A 296 6.84 -11.96 11.43
CA VAL A 296 7.87 -12.49 10.52
C VAL A 296 7.44 -12.32 9.06
N TRP A 297 6.23 -12.78 8.71
CA TRP A 297 5.68 -12.63 7.36
C TRP A 297 5.62 -11.17 6.90
N CYS A 298 5.12 -10.27 7.75
CA CYS A 298 4.96 -8.86 7.42
C CYS A 298 6.32 -8.17 7.21
N VAL A 299 7.34 -8.50 8.01
CA VAL A 299 8.70 -7.97 7.84
C VAL A 299 9.28 -8.39 6.49
N ILE A 300 9.27 -9.69 6.19
CA ILE A 300 9.83 -10.23 4.94
C ILE A 300 9.08 -9.64 3.74
N LYS A 301 7.74 -9.63 3.79
CA LYS A 301 6.93 -9.06 2.71
C LYS A 301 7.21 -7.57 2.51
N ALA A 302 7.21 -6.78 3.58
CA ALA A 302 7.45 -5.34 3.49
C ALA A 302 8.81 -5.04 2.88
N LEU A 303 9.84 -5.80 3.26
CA LEU A 303 11.19 -5.68 2.69
C LEU A 303 11.19 -5.95 1.18
N MET A 304 10.64 -7.09 0.73
CA MET A 304 10.65 -7.45 -0.70
C MET A 304 9.79 -6.52 -1.55
N VAL A 305 8.61 -6.13 -1.05
CA VAL A 305 7.73 -5.18 -1.74
C VAL A 305 8.39 -3.81 -1.86
N TRP A 306 9.09 -3.37 -0.83
CA TRP A 306 9.84 -2.12 -0.87
C TRP A 306 10.95 -2.17 -1.93
N GLN A 307 11.71 -3.27 -2.03
CA GLN A 307 12.70 -3.43 -3.10
C GLN A 307 12.07 -3.39 -4.49
N ALA A 308 10.87 -3.93 -4.67
CA ALA A 308 10.15 -3.84 -5.94
C ALA A 308 9.77 -2.40 -6.31
N TYR A 309 9.30 -1.62 -5.33
CA TYR A 309 9.00 -0.21 -5.54
C TYR A 309 10.26 0.62 -5.82
N ALA A 310 11.36 0.35 -5.11
CA ALA A 310 12.65 0.99 -5.37
C ALA A 310 13.18 0.67 -6.77
N ALA A 311 13.05 -0.59 -7.23
CA ALA A 311 13.42 -0.98 -8.58
C ALA A 311 12.58 -0.24 -9.64
N ARG A 312 11.27 -0.11 -9.42
CA ARG A 312 10.36 0.64 -10.29
C ARG A 312 10.73 2.12 -10.37
N LEU A 313 11.07 2.75 -9.25
CA LEU A 313 11.54 4.14 -9.22
C LEU A 313 12.81 4.36 -10.05
N ARG A 314 13.73 3.39 -10.07
CA ARG A 314 14.93 3.51 -10.91
C ARG A 314 14.65 3.46 -12.39
N VAL A 315 13.68 2.64 -12.82
CA VAL A 315 13.23 2.63 -14.22
C VAL A 315 12.64 4.00 -14.56
N VAL A 316 11.79 4.53 -13.68
CA VAL A 316 11.19 5.86 -13.82
C VAL A 316 12.26 6.95 -13.95
N TRP A 317 13.27 6.98 -13.09
CA TRP A 317 14.32 8.00 -13.16
C TRP A 317 15.25 7.86 -14.35
N ARG A 318 15.55 6.63 -14.77
CA ARG A 318 16.32 6.40 -16.00
C ARG A 318 15.59 7.00 -17.20
N LEU A 319 14.28 6.75 -17.30
CA LEU A 319 13.45 7.30 -18.38
C LEU A 319 13.43 8.84 -18.36
N ARG A 320 13.39 9.48 -17.19
CA ARG A 320 13.52 10.95 -17.09
C ARG A 320 14.86 11.46 -17.59
N HIS A 321 15.94 10.82 -17.16
CA HIS A 321 17.30 11.20 -17.59
C HIS A 321 17.46 11.06 -19.11
N GLU A 322 16.91 10.00 -19.70
CA GLU A 322 16.91 9.79 -21.16
C GLU A 322 16.05 10.82 -21.91
N GLN A 323 15.00 11.35 -21.27
CA GLN A 323 14.12 12.38 -21.82
C GLN A 323 14.67 13.81 -21.66
N GLY A 324 15.77 14.00 -20.93
CA GLY A 324 16.33 15.32 -20.66
C GLY A 324 15.51 16.16 -19.67
N ASP A 325 14.55 15.54 -18.97
CA ASP A 325 13.83 16.15 -17.86
C ASP A 325 14.75 16.13 -16.63
N TYR A 326 15.59 17.16 -16.53
CA TYR A 326 16.35 17.48 -15.32
C TYR A 326 15.48 18.40 -14.45
N ASP A 327 15.14 17.93 -13.26
CA ASP A 327 14.49 18.75 -12.22
C ASP A 327 15.41 19.90 -11.78
#